data_AF-A0A9P7WZF9-F1
#
_entry.id   AF-A0A9P7WZF9-F1
#
_cell.length_a   1.000
_cell.length_b   1.000
_cell.length_c   1.000
_cell.angle_alpha   90.00
_cell.angle_beta   90.00
_cell.angle_gamma   90.00
#
_symmetry.space_group_name_H-M   'P 1'
#
loop_
_entity.id
_entity.type
_entity.pdbx_description
1 polymer ?
#
loop_
_entity_poly.entity_id
_entity_poly.type
_entity_poly.pdbx_seq_one_letter_code
_entity_poly.pdbx_strand_id
1 'polypeptide(L)'
;MSHLAKLHVFSVSGFFVQDKEDTDPDDVGPTPDRFGLVYGHHDYWKKFDNKIKKLKRKSGRHTTYKVVWLGRHGEGYHNVAQSYYGDKAWDEKWARKNGNGTITWGPDSKLTNLGISQAERVHSLWQRELAHGGSIAHPTALFVSPLSRAMSTLEITYAGIVTNDTKLEPLIMENLRDTYGLRTADKRVKKTLIHLTYPSFRFEDGFTEEDELWMPGEREKEEHREKRTAKALDEILRVKDTCGSCFYLQSRCC
;
A
#
# COMPACT_ATOMS: atom_id res chain seq x y z
N MET A 1 31.04 5.47 5.89
CA MET A 1 29.73 5.30 5.23
C MET A 1 29.88 4.25 4.15
N SER A 2 29.31 3.06 4.36
CA SER A 2 29.26 2.01 3.33
C SER A 2 28.41 2.54 2.17
N HIS A 3 29.01 2.73 1.00
CA HIS A 3 28.27 3.03 -0.22
C HIS A 3 27.51 1.75 -0.60
N LEU A 4 26.23 1.65 -0.23
CA LEU A 4 25.38 0.56 -0.67
C LEU A 4 25.38 0.56 -2.20
N ALA A 5 25.55 -0.63 -2.80
CA ALA A 5 25.50 -0.77 -4.25
C ALA A 5 24.18 -0.22 -4.80
N LYS A 6 24.26 0.50 -5.92
CA LYS A 6 23.10 1.04 -6.62
C LYS A 6 22.21 -0.12 -7.08
N LEU A 7 20.94 -0.10 -6.68
CA LEU A 7 19.95 -1.02 -7.22
C LEU A 7 19.46 -0.50 -8.58
N HIS A 8 19.32 -1.43 -9.52
CA HIS A 8 18.63 -1.18 -10.78
C HIS A 8 17.33 -1.99 -10.74
N VAL A 9 16.20 -1.29 -10.76
CA VAL A 9 14.86 -1.87 -10.61
C VAL A 9 14.13 -1.77 -11.95
N PHE A 10 13.53 -2.88 -12.37
CA PHE A 10 12.72 -2.96 -13.58
C PHE A 10 11.49 -3.82 -13.30
N SER A 11 10.34 -3.44 -13.87
CA SER A 11 9.17 -4.32 -13.92
C SER A 11 9.38 -5.42 -14.94
N VAL A 12 8.81 -6.61 -14.68
CA VAL A 12 8.82 -7.72 -15.63
C VAL A 12 7.40 -7.89 -16.13
N SER A 13 7.13 -7.44 -17.36
CA SER A 13 5.80 -7.45 -17.96
C SER A 13 5.37 -8.84 -18.46
N GLY A 14 4.06 -8.99 -18.70
CA GLY A 14 3.46 -10.15 -19.35
C GLY A 14 2.86 -11.18 -18.39
N PHE A 15 2.65 -10.81 -17.13
CA PHE A 15 2.00 -11.64 -16.11
C PHE A 15 0.61 -11.15 -15.76
N PHE A 16 0.42 -9.84 -15.69
CA PHE A 16 -0.79 -9.19 -15.21
C PHE A 16 -1.42 -8.36 -16.33
N VAL A 17 -2.75 -8.23 -16.35
CA VAL A 17 -3.43 -7.38 -17.33
C VAL A 17 -2.93 -5.95 -17.25
N GLN A 18 -2.58 -5.49 -16.04
CA GLN A 18 -2.01 -4.18 -15.72
C GLN A 18 -0.62 -3.95 -16.36
N ASP A 19 0.04 -4.97 -16.89
CA ASP A 19 1.35 -4.83 -17.52
C ASP A 19 1.29 -4.27 -18.95
N LYS A 20 0.11 -4.19 -19.57
CA LYS A 20 -0.03 -3.70 -20.95
C LYS A 20 -0.15 -2.18 -20.96
N GLU A 21 0.57 -1.53 -21.88
CA GLU A 21 0.61 -0.06 -21.99
C GLU A 21 -0.77 0.56 -22.31
N ASP A 22 -1.65 -0.18 -22.98
CA ASP A 22 -2.99 0.24 -23.37
C ASP A 22 -4.09 -0.13 -22.37
N THR A 23 -3.71 -0.63 -21.18
CA THR A 23 -4.69 -1.00 -20.16
C THR A 23 -5.35 0.24 -19.56
N ASP A 24 -6.67 0.31 -19.67
CA ASP A 24 -7.48 1.25 -18.89
C ASP A 24 -7.65 0.71 -17.46
N PRO A 25 -7.16 1.42 -16.42
CA PRO A 25 -7.37 1.02 -15.03
C PRO A 25 -8.84 0.88 -14.64
N ASP A 26 -9.73 1.66 -15.24
CA ASP A 26 -11.17 1.64 -14.93
C ASP A 26 -11.83 0.35 -15.46
N ASP A 27 -11.35 -0.17 -16.60
CA ASP A 27 -11.81 -1.46 -17.16
C ASP A 27 -11.32 -2.66 -16.32
N VAL A 28 -10.11 -2.57 -15.75
CA VAL A 28 -9.58 -3.63 -14.86
C VAL A 28 -10.32 -3.64 -13.53
N GLY A 29 -10.68 -2.46 -13.03
CA GLY A 29 -11.35 -2.29 -11.76
C GLY A 29 -10.45 -2.59 -10.53
N PRO A 30 -11.00 -2.43 -9.31
CA PRO A 30 -10.23 -2.48 -8.07
C PRO A 30 -9.88 -3.90 -7.59
N THR A 31 -10.61 -4.91 -8.04
CA THR A 31 -10.45 -6.31 -7.62
C THR A 31 -10.63 -7.26 -8.81
N PRO A 32 -9.76 -7.22 -9.83
CA PRO A 32 -9.83 -8.14 -10.96
C PRO A 32 -9.61 -9.58 -10.47
N ASP A 33 -10.26 -10.54 -11.13
CA ASP A 33 -10.07 -11.96 -10.81
C ASP A 33 -8.59 -12.35 -10.90
N ARG A 34 -8.14 -13.19 -9.97
CA ARG A 34 -6.73 -13.63 -9.86
C ARG A 34 -5.74 -12.47 -9.76
N PHE A 35 -6.16 -11.33 -9.22
CA PHE A 35 -5.40 -10.08 -9.17
C PHE A 35 -4.97 -9.56 -10.56
N GLY A 36 -5.67 -9.96 -11.62
CA GLY A 36 -5.35 -9.58 -13.00
C GLY A 36 -4.36 -10.52 -13.69
N LEU A 37 -4.01 -11.67 -13.11
CA LEU A 37 -3.11 -12.64 -13.74
C LEU A 37 -3.70 -13.17 -15.06
N VAL A 38 -2.93 -13.12 -16.16
CA VAL A 38 -3.41 -13.39 -17.54
C VAL A 38 -3.50 -14.89 -17.90
N TYR A 39 -3.27 -15.81 -16.97
CA TYR A 39 -3.29 -17.26 -17.25
C TYR A 39 -4.70 -17.85 -17.21
N GLY A 40 -5.20 -18.33 -18.36
CA GLY A 40 -6.57 -18.84 -18.52
C GLY A 40 -6.88 -20.27 -18.07
N HIS A 41 -5.94 -21.00 -17.47
CA HIS A 41 -6.15 -22.39 -17.03
C HIS A 41 -6.21 -22.51 -15.49
N HIS A 42 -6.88 -23.54 -14.96
CA HIS A 42 -7.03 -23.79 -13.52
C HIS A 42 -5.71 -23.87 -12.71
N ASP A 43 -4.55 -24.04 -13.36
CA ASP A 43 -3.22 -24.11 -12.74
C ASP A 43 -2.44 -22.78 -12.77
N TYR A 44 -3.15 -21.66 -12.89
CA TYR A 44 -2.58 -20.34 -13.15
C TYR A 44 -1.49 -19.90 -12.14
N TRP A 45 -1.71 -20.09 -10.83
CA TRP A 45 -0.69 -19.77 -9.81
C TRP A 45 0.54 -20.66 -9.89
N LYS A 46 0.35 -21.96 -10.19
CA LYS A 46 1.47 -22.90 -10.38
C LYS A 46 2.30 -22.53 -11.62
N LYS A 47 1.65 -22.09 -12.71
CA LYS A 47 2.33 -21.59 -13.91
C LYS A 47 3.11 -20.31 -13.63
N PHE A 48 2.51 -19.38 -12.90
CA PHE A 48 3.17 -18.16 -12.44
C PHE A 48 4.44 -18.49 -11.63
N ASP A 49 4.32 -19.30 -10.58
CA ASP A 49 5.45 -19.71 -9.73
C ASP A 49 6.56 -20.41 -10.52
N ASN A 50 6.21 -21.33 -11.41
CA ASN A 50 7.18 -22.00 -12.29
C ASN A 50 7.94 -21.01 -13.20
N LYS A 51 7.27 -19.98 -13.70
CA LYS A 51 7.88 -18.94 -14.53
C LYS A 51 8.84 -18.08 -13.70
N ILE A 52 8.46 -17.68 -12.49
CA ILE A 52 9.34 -16.95 -11.56
C ILE A 52 10.57 -17.79 -11.18
N LYS A 53 10.39 -19.08 -10.86
CA LYS A 53 11.49 -20.02 -10.60
C LYS A 53 12.44 -20.15 -11.80
N LYS A 54 11.90 -20.20 -13.02
CA LYS A 54 12.69 -20.24 -14.26
C LYS A 54 13.50 -18.95 -14.47
N LEU A 55 12.92 -17.79 -14.17
CA LEU A 55 13.62 -16.49 -14.22
C LEU A 55 14.78 -16.47 -13.22
N LYS A 56 14.52 -16.82 -11.95
CA LYS A 56 15.55 -16.92 -10.89
C LYS A 56 16.69 -17.87 -11.26
N ARG A 57 16.40 -19.04 -11.84
CA ARG A 57 17.43 -20.02 -12.26
C ARG A 57 18.30 -19.52 -13.40
N LYS A 58 17.77 -18.67 -14.28
CA LYS A 58 18.49 -18.13 -15.44
C LYS A 58 19.28 -16.85 -15.12
N SER A 59 19.09 -16.26 -13.94
CA SER A 59 19.71 -15.00 -13.58
C SER A 59 21.03 -15.19 -12.84
N GLY A 60 21.95 -14.23 -12.98
CA GLY A 60 23.23 -14.24 -12.27
C GLY A 60 23.09 -13.92 -10.78
N ARG A 61 24.21 -14.02 -10.05
CA ARG A 61 24.30 -13.79 -8.58
C ARG A 61 23.91 -12.38 -8.12
N HIS A 62 23.78 -11.43 -9.05
CA HIS A 62 23.46 -10.02 -8.80
C HIS A 62 22.05 -9.63 -9.22
N THR A 63 21.19 -10.61 -9.51
CA THR A 63 19.81 -10.38 -9.94
C THR A 63 18.85 -11.14 -9.04
N THR A 64 17.79 -10.47 -8.61
CA THR A 64 16.72 -11.07 -7.79
C THR A 64 15.37 -10.71 -8.40
N TYR A 65 14.44 -11.65 -8.36
CA TYR A 65 13.04 -11.42 -8.75
C TYR A 65 12.16 -11.42 -7.50
N LYS A 66 11.40 -10.34 -7.32
CA LYS A 66 10.42 -10.16 -6.25
C LYS A 66 9.03 -10.03 -6.86
N VAL A 67 8.06 -10.67 -6.24
CA VAL A 67 6.64 -10.42 -6.49
C VAL A 67 6.21 -9.34 -5.52
N VAL A 68 5.59 -8.28 -6.03
CA VAL A 68 5.20 -7.14 -5.23
C VAL A 68 3.69 -6.95 -5.31
N TRP A 69 3.04 -7.00 -4.16
CA TRP A 69 1.60 -6.74 -4.03
C TRP A 69 1.40 -5.30 -3.58
N LEU A 70 0.77 -4.47 -4.42
CA LEU A 70 0.49 -3.06 -4.13
C LEU A 70 -1.00 -2.89 -3.82
N GLY A 71 -1.33 -2.34 -2.65
CA GLY A 71 -2.68 -2.00 -2.26
C GLY A 71 -2.88 -0.50 -2.05
N ARG A 72 -4.00 0.05 -2.52
CA ARG A 72 -4.46 1.39 -2.13
C ARG A 72 -5.38 1.27 -0.93
N HIS A 73 -5.40 2.26 -0.05
CA HIS A 73 -6.39 2.28 1.04
C HIS A 73 -7.82 2.30 0.50
N GLY A 74 -8.76 1.74 1.26
CA GLY A 74 -10.19 1.92 0.99
C GLY A 74 -10.64 3.37 1.19
N GLU A 75 -11.83 3.72 0.74
CA GLU A 75 -12.41 5.05 0.88
C GLU A 75 -12.34 5.57 2.32
N GLY A 76 -11.75 6.76 2.49
CA GLY A 76 -11.78 7.50 3.74
C GLY A 76 -12.77 8.65 3.70
N TYR A 77 -13.14 9.16 4.87
CA TYR A 77 -14.04 10.32 4.97
C TYR A 77 -13.55 11.57 4.21
N HIS A 78 -12.22 11.73 4.04
CA HIS A 78 -11.67 12.78 3.18
C HIS A 78 -12.04 12.62 1.70
N ASN A 79 -12.16 11.39 1.19
CA ASN A 79 -12.59 11.14 -0.19
C ASN A 79 -14.06 11.53 -0.38
N VAL A 80 -14.92 11.17 0.58
CA VAL A 80 -16.34 11.56 0.58
C VAL A 80 -16.49 13.07 0.61
N ALA A 81 -15.73 13.74 1.48
CA ALA A 81 -15.79 15.19 1.61
C ALA A 81 -15.27 15.90 0.35
N GLN A 82 -14.16 15.44 -0.24
CA GLN A 82 -13.64 15.98 -1.50
C GLN A 82 -14.66 15.81 -2.63
N SER A 83 -15.26 14.62 -2.76
CA SER A 83 -16.30 14.34 -3.76
C SER A 83 -17.52 15.24 -3.59
N TYR A 84 -17.97 15.47 -2.35
CA TYR A 84 -19.13 16.32 -2.06
C TYR A 84 -18.88 17.80 -2.36
N TYR A 85 -17.73 18.34 -1.96
CA TYR A 85 -17.43 19.77 -2.12
C TYR A 85 -16.84 20.12 -3.50
N GLY A 86 -16.30 19.14 -4.21
CA GLY A 86 -15.49 19.34 -5.41
C GLY A 86 -14.09 19.87 -5.08
N ASP A 87 -13.14 19.64 -5.99
CA ASP A 87 -11.72 19.89 -5.75
C ASP A 87 -11.40 21.33 -5.35
N LYS A 88 -12.02 22.30 -6.02
CA LYS A 88 -11.76 23.72 -5.75
C LYS A 88 -12.13 24.10 -4.31
N ALA A 89 -13.37 23.82 -3.89
CA ALA A 89 -13.81 24.17 -2.54
C ALA A 89 -13.11 23.32 -1.47
N TRP A 90 -12.77 22.07 -1.81
CA TRP A 90 -11.96 21.21 -0.97
C TRP A 90 -10.58 21.84 -0.69
N ASP A 91 -9.82 22.17 -1.72
CA ASP A 91 -8.46 22.68 -1.59
C ASP A 91 -8.39 24.09 -0.99
N GLU A 92 -9.32 24.97 -1.35
CA GLU A 92 -9.35 26.35 -0.85
C GLU A 92 -9.79 26.44 0.61
N LYS A 93 -10.67 25.53 1.07
CA LYS A 93 -11.35 25.67 2.37
C LYS A 93 -11.42 24.40 3.20
N TRP A 94 -12.03 23.34 2.67
CA TRP A 94 -12.50 22.22 3.51
C TRP A 94 -11.38 21.28 3.93
N ALA A 95 -10.38 21.05 3.08
CA ALA A 95 -9.27 20.16 3.38
C ALA A 95 -8.45 20.62 4.61
N ARG A 96 -8.45 21.93 4.89
CA ARG A 96 -7.76 22.55 6.05
C ARG A 96 -8.54 22.44 7.36
N LYS A 97 -9.79 21.93 7.33
CA LYS A 97 -10.63 21.70 8.50
C LYS A 97 -10.60 20.23 8.88
N ASN A 98 -11.01 19.89 10.11
CA ASN A 98 -11.10 18.51 10.57
C ASN A 98 -12.41 17.82 10.17
N GLY A 99 -13.41 18.59 9.76
CA GLY A 99 -14.75 18.11 9.45
C GLY A 99 -15.70 19.27 9.19
N ASN A 100 -16.97 18.95 8.97
CA ASN A 100 -18.06 19.92 8.78
C ASN A 100 -19.14 19.85 9.87
N GLY A 101 -18.88 19.11 10.95
CA GLY A 101 -19.85 18.87 12.04
C GLY A 101 -20.78 17.68 11.80
N THR A 102 -20.81 17.11 10.59
CA THR A 102 -21.52 15.85 10.28
C THR A 102 -20.54 14.68 10.11
N ILE A 103 -19.46 14.91 9.36
CA ILE A 103 -18.37 13.94 9.19
C ILE A 103 -17.03 14.56 9.58
N THR A 104 -16.12 13.70 10.05
CA THR A 104 -14.76 14.05 10.45
C THR A 104 -13.78 13.37 9.51
N TRP A 105 -12.97 14.15 8.80
CA TRP A 105 -11.94 13.66 7.89
C TRP A 105 -10.52 14.00 8.37
N GLY A 106 -10.37 14.72 9.48
CA GLY A 106 -9.06 15.03 10.05
C GLY A 106 -9.07 15.27 11.56
N PRO A 107 -7.90 15.26 12.23
CA PRO A 107 -6.64 14.74 11.69
C PRO A 107 -6.72 13.24 11.39
N ASP A 108 -5.90 12.77 10.45
CA ASP A 108 -5.81 11.36 10.01
C ASP A 108 -7.17 10.73 9.65
N SER A 109 -7.61 10.91 8.40
CA SER A 109 -8.88 10.36 7.93
C SER A 109 -8.94 8.85 8.14
N LYS A 110 -9.99 8.40 8.83
CA LYS A 110 -10.37 6.98 8.94
C LYS A 110 -11.11 6.50 7.70
N LEU A 111 -11.20 5.18 7.54
CA LEU A 111 -12.05 4.53 6.53
C LEU A 111 -13.53 4.82 6.79
N THR A 112 -14.32 4.89 5.72
CA THR A 112 -15.77 4.82 5.77
C THR A 112 -16.22 3.35 5.83
N ASN A 113 -17.52 3.11 6.03
CA ASN A 113 -18.09 1.77 5.88
C ASN A 113 -17.85 1.20 4.47
N LEU A 114 -17.91 2.04 3.43
CA LEU A 114 -17.58 1.61 2.07
C LEU A 114 -16.09 1.25 1.94
N GLY A 115 -15.19 2.03 2.56
CA GLY A 115 -13.77 1.72 2.59
C GLY A 115 -13.44 0.42 3.31
N ILE A 116 -14.16 0.10 4.38
CA ILE A 116 -14.08 -1.21 5.06
C ILE A 116 -14.52 -2.32 4.10
N SER A 117 -15.69 -2.20 3.48
CA SER A 117 -16.15 -3.21 2.52
C SER A 117 -15.26 -3.35 1.28
N GLN A 118 -14.55 -2.29 0.87
CA GLN A 118 -13.52 -2.37 -0.17
C GLN A 118 -12.35 -3.27 0.27
N ALA A 119 -11.85 -3.09 1.49
CA ALA A 119 -10.79 -3.95 2.04
C ALA A 119 -11.26 -5.41 2.21
N GLU A 120 -12.50 -5.63 2.67
CA GLU A 120 -13.10 -6.97 2.80
C GLU A 120 -13.26 -7.69 1.45
N ARG A 121 -13.50 -6.94 0.36
CA ARG A 121 -13.53 -7.53 -1.00
C ARG A 121 -12.15 -8.04 -1.41
N VAL A 122 -11.09 -7.29 -1.12
CA VAL A 122 -9.71 -7.73 -1.40
C VAL A 122 -9.34 -8.93 -0.52
N HIS A 123 -9.75 -8.92 0.76
CA HIS A 123 -9.63 -10.06 1.66
C HIS A 123 -10.26 -11.33 1.07
N SER A 124 -11.51 -11.21 0.60
CA SER A 124 -12.26 -12.31 -0.01
C SER A 124 -11.59 -12.82 -1.29
N LEU A 125 -11.00 -11.93 -2.09
CA LEU A 125 -10.20 -12.32 -3.26
C LEU A 125 -8.97 -13.12 -2.82
N TRP A 126 -8.22 -12.67 -1.83
CA TRP A 126 -7.10 -13.45 -1.29
C TRP A 126 -7.52 -14.84 -0.81
N GLN A 127 -8.58 -14.95 0.01
CA GLN A 127 -9.08 -16.25 0.49
C GLN A 127 -9.43 -17.19 -0.66
N ARG A 128 -10.11 -16.67 -1.69
CA ARG A 128 -10.47 -17.42 -2.89
C ARG A 128 -9.23 -17.94 -3.62
N GLU A 129 -8.25 -17.06 -3.85
CA GLU A 129 -7.02 -17.40 -4.57
C GLU A 129 -6.13 -18.39 -3.81
N LEU A 130 -6.12 -18.31 -2.48
CA LEU A 130 -5.43 -19.26 -1.60
C LEU A 130 -6.05 -20.66 -1.67
N ALA A 131 -7.39 -20.73 -1.65
CA ALA A 131 -8.12 -21.99 -1.77
C ALA A 131 -7.94 -22.67 -3.14
N HIS A 132 -7.68 -21.90 -4.19
CA HIS A 132 -7.62 -22.41 -5.57
C HIS A 132 -6.34 -23.20 -5.93
N GLY A 133 -5.32 -23.28 -5.08
CA GLY A 133 -4.17 -24.16 -5.38
C GLY A 133 -2.86 -23.88 -4.66
N GLY A 134 -2.86 -23.15 -3.54
CA GLY A 134 -1.73 -23.03 -2.60
C GLY A 134 -0.39 -22.53 -3.16
N SER A 135 -0.34 -22.12 -4.43
CA SER A 135 0.88 -21.71 -5.14
C SER A 135 0.96 -20.21 -5.39
N ILE A 136 -0.04 -19.44 -4.93
CA ILE A 136 0.05 -17.98 -4.94
C ILE A 136 1.23 -17.56 -4.06
N ALA A 137 1.98 -16.55 -4.51
CA ALA A 137 3.11 -16.03 -3.75
C ALA A 137 2.59 -15.25 -2.53
N HIS A 138 2.55 -15.92 -1.37
CA HIS A 138 2.24 -15.27 -0.10
C HIS A 138 3.17 -14.08 0.15
N PRO A 139 2.67 -12.97 0.70
CA PRO A 139 3.53 -11.92 1.23
C PRO A 139 4.48 -12.50 2.28
N THR A 140 5.78 -12.21 2.19
CA THR A 140 6.78 -12.57 3.22
C THR A 140 7.28 -11.37 4.02
N ALA A 141 6.80 -10.18 3.67
CA ALA A 141 6.99 -8.95 4.42
C ALA A 141 5.84 -7.97 4.07
N LEU A 142 5.43 -7.17 5.05
CA LEU A 142 4.32 -6.22 4.94
C LEU A 142 4.82 -4.83 5.33
N PHE A 143 4.52 -3.83 4.49
CA PHE A 143 4.91 -2.44 4.72
C PHE A 143 3.73 -1.52 4.49
N VAL A 144 3.60 -0.48 5.31
CA VAL A 144 2.40 0.35 5.33
C VAL A 144 2.69 1.80 5.65
N SER A 145 1.90 2.68 5.04
CA SER A 145 1.81 4.09 5.42
C SER A 145 1.39 4.23 6.90
N PRO A 146 1.87 5.27 7.61
CA PRO A 146 1.49 5.53 8.99
C PRO A 146 0.11 6.17 9.17
N LEU A 147 -0.65 6.37 8.08
CA LEU A 147 -2.00 6.95 8.14
C LEU A 147 -3.04 5.85 8.42
N SER A 148 -3.97 6.11 9.34
CA SER A 148 -4.90 5.12 9.89
C SER A 148 -5.65 4.34 8.81
N ARG A 149 -6.15 5.03 7.77
CA ARG A 149 -6.85 4.38 6.65
C ARG A 149 -6.03 3.30 5.93
N ALA A 150 -4.72 3.49 5.77
CA ALA A 150 -3.86 2.50 5.15
C ALA A 150 -3.62 1.30 6.08
N MET A 151 -3.37 1.57 7.37
CA MET A 151 -3.19 0.51 8.38
C MET A 151 -4.45 -0.34 8.56
N SER A 152 -5.63 0.29 8.68
CA SER A 152 -6.92 -0.41 8.73
C SER A 152 -7.16 -1.25 7.46
N THR A 153 -6.85 -0.72 6.28
CA THR A 153 -7.02 -1.46 5.01
C THR A 153 -6.12 -2.71 4.99
N LEU A 154 -4.87 -2.59 5.41
CA LEU A 154 -3.94 -3.70 5.47
C LEU A 154 -4.41 -4.77 6.47
N GLU A 155 -4.79 -4.35 7.68
CA GLU A 155 -5.27 -5.24 8.74
C GLU A 155 -6.50 -6.03 8.29
N ILE A 156 -7.50 -5.36 7.70
CA ILE A 156 -8.71 -6.01 7.18
C ILE A 156 -8.36 -6.97 6.04
N THR A 157 -7.56 -6.52 5.06
CA THR A 157 -7.24 -7.36 3.89
C THR A 157 -6.57 -8.68 4.28
N TYR A 158 -5.70 -8.63 5.29
CA TYR A 158 -4.84 -9.75 5.66
C TYR A 158 -5.25 -10.48 6.94
N ALA A 159 -6.37 -10.09 7.56
CA ALA A 159 -6.92 -10.75 8.74
C ALA A 159 -7.03 -12.27 8.54
N GLY A 160 -6.33 -13.06 9.36
CA GLY A 160 -6.34 -14.53 9.27
C GLY A 160 -5.64 -15.14 8.04
N ILE A 161 -5.01 -14.35 7.17
CA ILE A 161 -4.31 -14.85 5.97
C ILE A 161 -2.80 -15.00 6.21
N VAL A 162 -2.18 -13.98 6.79
CA VAL A 162 -0.74 -13.92 7.07
C VAL A 162 -0.45 -13.66 8.55
N THR A 163 -1.48 -13.61 9.40
CA THR A 163 -1.38 -13.21 10.80
C THR A 163 -1.50 -14.38 11.80
N ASN A 164 -1.96 -15.56 11.36
CA ASN A 164 -2.18 -16.70 12.27
C ASN A 164 -0.99 -17.68 12.34
N ASP A 165 -0.28 -17.93 11.23
CA ASP A 165 0.84 -18.90 11.19
C ASP A 165 2.22 -18.24 10.96
N THR A 166 2.23 -16.99 10.51
CA THR A 166 3.46 -16.23 10.23
C THR A 166 3.52 -15.01 11.12
N LYS A 167 4.60 -14.84 11.88
CA LYS A 167 4.90 -13.63 12.69
C LYS A 167 5.20 -12.41 11.82
N LEU A 168 4.41 -12.16 10.77
CA LEU A 168 4.59 -11.01 9.88
C LEU A 168 3.95 -9.80 10.54
N GLU A 169 4.77 -9.07 11.27
CA GLU A 169 4.42 -7.78 11.85
C GLU A 169 4.58 -6.71 10.76
N PRO A 170 3.50 -6.02 10.34
CA PRO A 170 3.61 -4.96 9.35
C PRO A 170 4.54 -3.84 9.82
N LEU A 171 5.46 -3.41 8.95
CA LEU A 171 6.36 -2.31 9.21
C LEU A 171 5.75 -0.99 8.72
N ILE A 172 5.48 -0.10 9.66
CA ILE A 172 5.05 1.27 9.41
C ILE A 172 6.27 2.09 8.99
N MET A 173 6.22 2.63 7.77
CA MET A 173 7.29 3.45 7.19
C MET A 173 6.75 4.85 6.88
N GLU A 174 7.35 5.88 7.47
CA GLU A 174 6.91 7.27 7.32
C GLU A 174 6.92 7.69 5.84
N ASN A 175 7.92 7.23 5.08
CA ASN A 175 8.07 7.56 3.66
C ASN A 175 7.02 6.93 2.73
N LEU A 176 6.17 6.02 3.21
CA LEU A 176 5.03 5.47 2.45
C LEU A 176 3.75 6.31 2.60
N ARG A 177 3.74 7.37 3.41
CA ARG A 177 2.57 8.24 3.59
C ARG A 177 2.17 8.98 2.31
N ASP A 178 0.91 9.41 2.23
CA ASP A 178 0.45 10.34 1.18
C ASP A 178 1.20 11.68 1.24
N THR A 179 0.98 12.57 0.29
CA THR A 179 1.39 13.96 0.40
C THR A 179 0.93 14.52 1.75
N TYR A 180 1.84 15.15 2.48
CA TYR A 180 1.55 15.74 3.80
C TYR A 180 1.46 17.27 3.75
N GLY A 181 1.03 17.86 4.86
CA GLY A 181 0.84 19.30 5.03
C GLY A 181 -0.44 19.84 4.40
N LEU A 182 -0.86 21.04 4.81
CA LEU A 182 -2.07 21.78 4.42
C LEU A 182 -3.40 21.07 4.76
N ARG A 183 -3.60 19.85 4.28
CA ARG A 183 -4.81 19.05 4.48
C ARG A 183 -4.73 18.31 5.82
N THR A 184 -5.72 18.47 6.68
CA THR A 184 -5.73 17.85 8.03
C THR A 184 -5.83 16.33 7.97
N ALA A 185 -6.49 15.79 6.95
CA ALA A 185 -6.60 14.35 6.69
C ALA A 185 -5.23 13.66 6.54
N ASP A 186 -4.20 14.43 6.18
CA ASP A 186 -2.84 13.95 5.97
C ASP A 186 -1.96 14.13 7.20
N LYS A 187 -2.50 14.68 8.30
CA LYS A 187 -1.81 14.79 9.58
C LYS A 187 -1.90 13.46 10.32
N ARG A 188 -0.77 12.77 10.45
CA ARG A 188 -0.63 11.52 11.18
C ARG A 188 -0.94 11.71 12.67
N VAL A 189 -1.59 10.73 13.28
CA VAL A 189 -1.77 10.70 14.74
C VAL A 189 -0.47 10.32 15.46
N LYS A 190 -0.41 10.57 16.78
CA LYS A 190 0.77 10.27 17.59
C LYS A 190 1.15 8.79 17.54
N LYS A 191 2.44 8.49 17.58
CA LYS A 191 2.97 7.11 17.59
C LYS A 191 2.36 6.27 18.71
N THR A 192 2.19 6.84 19.91
CA THR A 192 1.52 6.16 21.02
C THR A 192 0.08 5.74 20.65
N LEU A 193 -0.68 6.61 19.99
CA LEU A 193 -2.05 6.29 19.57
C LEU A 193 -2.08 5.23 18.45
N ILE A 194 -1.12 5.28 17.52
CA ILE A 194 -0.94 4.25 16.50
C ILE A 194 -0.67 2.89 17.18
N HIS A 195 0.26 2.84 18.13
CA HIS A 195 0.62 1.59 18.81
C HIS A 195 -0.55 1.02 19.63
N LEU A 196 -1.33 1.88 20.29
CA LEU A 196 -2.54 1.46 21.00
C LEU A 196 -3.62 0.91 20.06
N THR A 197 -3.72 1.45 18.84
CA THR A 197 -4.73 1.05 17.85
C THR A 197 -4.30 -0.21 17.07
N TYR A 198 -3.03 -0.32 16.73
CA TYR A 198 -2.44 -1.39 15.90
C TYR A 198 -1.26 -2.04 16.64
N PRO A 199 -1.50 -2.77 17.74
CA PRO A 199 -0.44 -3.26 18.63
C PRO A 199 0.50 -4.28 17.98
N SER A 200 0.05 -4.96 16.92
CA SER A 200 0.85 -5.94 16.16
C SER A 200 1.75 -5.31 15.10
N PHE A 201 1.67 -3.99 14.89
CA PHE A 201 2.45 -3.28 13.88
C PHE A 201 3.74 -2.76 14.50
N ARG A 202 4.81 -2.76 13.71
CA ARG A 202 6.11 -2.24 14.10
C ARG A 202 6.38 -0.91 13.43
N PHE A 203 7.12 -0.05 14.10
CA PHE A 203 7.61 1.20 13.53
C PHE A 203 9.02 1.00 12.99
N GLU A 204 9.36 1.71 11.91
CA GLU A 204 10.75 1.86 11.48
C GLU A 204 11.62 2.55 12.55
N ASP A 205 12.93 2.36 12.42
CA ASP A 205 13.89 2.96 13.34
C ASP A 205 13.85 4.50 13.22
N GLY A 206 13.83 5.18 14.37
CA GLY A 206 13.78 6.64 14.43
C GLY A 206 12.39 7.27 14.24
N PHE A 207 11.33 6.46 14.16
CA PHE A 207 9.96 6.98 14.02
C PHE A 207 9.55 7.89 15.18
N THR A 208 9.17 9.13 14.86
CA THR A 208 8.90 10.22 15.81
C THR A 208 7.54 10.06 16.51
N GLU A 209 7.41 10.59 17.74
CA GLU A 209 6.14 10.55 18.47
C GLU A 209 5.07 11.38 17.77
N GLU A 210 5.36 12.65 17.51
CA GLU A 210 4.49 13.60 16.83
C GLU A 210 4.74 13.61 15.31
N ASP A 211 3.75 14.10 14.56
CA ASP A 211 3.90 14.34 13.11
C ASP A 211 4.68 15.64 12.86
N GLU A 212 6.00 15.52 12.73
CA GLU A 212 6.93 16.64 12.49
C GLU A 212 6.93 17.11 11.02
N LEU A 213 6.38 16.31 10.10
CA LEU A 213 6.37 16.62 8.66
C LEU A 213 5.14 17.43 8.25
N TRP A 214 4.01 17.26 8.94
CA TRP A 214 2.80 18.00 8.62
C TRP A 214 2.87 19.45 9.10
N MET A 215 2.65 20.39 8.18
CA MET A 215 2.54 21.81 8.49
C MET A 215 1.24 22.40 7.91
N PRO A 216 0.54 23.30 8.63
CA PRO A 216 -0.75 23.84 8.17
C PRO A 216 -0.65 24.79 6.96
N GLY A 217 0.52 25.41 6.76
CA GLY A 217 0.75 26.43 5.73
C GLY A 217 1.42 25.93 4.45
N GLU A 218 1.98 24.73 4.45
CA GLU A 218 2.78 24.19 3.35
C GLU A 218 2.26 22.83 2.93
N ARG A 219 2.19 22.60 1.62
CA ARG A 219 1.91 21.30 1.04
C ARG A 219 3.22 20.71 0.53
N GLU A 220 3.46 19.43 0.77
CA GLU A 220 4.61 18.76 0.20
C GLU A 220 4.62 18.86 -1.34
N LYS A 221 5.79 19.19 -1.90
CA LYS A 221 6.03 19.23 -3.34
C LYS A 221 6.12 17.83 -3.91
N GLU A 222 5.65 17.66 -5.14
CA GLU A 222 5.67 16.38 -5.86
C GLU A 222 7.07 15.76 -5.94
N GLU A 223 8.08 16.54 -6.31
CA GLU A 223 9.48 16.06 -6.37
C GLU A 223 9.97 15.50 -5.03
N HIS A 224 9.53 16.05 -3.90
CA HIS A 224 9.92 15.56 -2.59
C HIS A 224 9.25 14.22 -2.28
N ARG A 225 7.95 14.12 -2.58
CA ARG A 225 7.18 12.87 -2.47
C ARG A 225 7.81 11.76 -3.32
N GLU A 226 8.17 12.05 -4.57
CA GLU A 226 8.83 11.09 -5.46
C GLU A 226 10.15 10.61 -4.87
N LYS A 227 11.00 11.53 -4.40
CA LYS A 227 12.29 11.19 -3.78
C LYS A 227 12.14 10.30 -2.55
N ARG A 228 11.23 10.63 -1.62
CA ARG A 228 11.03 9.82 -0.41
C ARG A 228 10.36 8.47 -0.70
N THR A 229 9.44 8.43 -1.66
CA THR A 229 8.79 7.17 -2.08
C THR A 229 9.80 6.24 -2.75
N ALA A 230 10.66 6.79 -3.63
CA ALA A 230 11.74 6.04 -4.24
C ALA A 230 12.70 5.48 -3.19
N LYS A 231 13.07 6.27 -2.17
CA LYS A 231 13.89 5.81 -1.04
C LYS A 231 13.23 4.66 -0.28
N ALA A 232 11.93 4.75 0.03
CA ALA A 232 11.20 3.67 0.69
C ALA A 232 11.19 2.38 -0.14
N LEU A 233 10.86 2.48 -1.43
CA LEU A 233 10.90 1.34 -2.36
C LEU A 233 12.29 0.70 -2.41
N ASP A 234 13.33 1.52 -2.44
CA ASP A 234 14.72 1.08 -2.40
C ASP A 234 15.04 0.30 -1.11
N GLU A 235 14.62 0.80 0.06
CA GLU A 235 14.80 0.11 1.34
C GLU A 235 14.08 -1.23 1.34
N ILE A 236 12.87 -1.28 0.82
CA ILE A 236 12.11 -2.52 0.87
C ILE A 236 12.66 -3.56 -0.12
N LEU A 237 13.01 -3.16 -1.34
CA LEU A 237 13.57 -4.08 -2.31
C LEU A 237 14.93 -4.66 -1.86
N ARG A 238 15.57 -4.08 -0.84
CA ARG A 238 16.77 -4.64 -0.18
C ARG A 238 16.49 -5.63 0.93
N VAL A 239 15.25 -5.72 1.43
CA VAL A 239 14.88 -6.71 2.45
C VAL A 239 15.20 -8.11 1.92
N LYS A 240 16.00 -8.85 2.68
CA LYS A 240 16.35 -10.23 2.35
C LYS A 240 15.20 -11.12 2.79
N ASP A 241 14.27 -11.35 1.89
CA ASP A 241 13.11 -12.20 2.08
C ASP A 241 13.12 -13.35 1.07
N THR A 242 12.60 -14.52 1.47
CA THR A 242 12.70 -15.75 0.68
C THR A 242 11.72 -15.77 -0.50
N CYS A 243 10.65 -14.95 -0.50
CA CYS A 243 9.78 -14.73 -1.66
C CYS A 243 8.74 -13.61 -1.45
N GLY A 244 8.90 -12.44 -2.07
CA GLY A 244 7.81 -11.47 -2.30
C GLY A 244 7.45 -10.53 -1.14
N SER A 245 7.30 -9.24 -1.43
CA SER A 245 7.05 -8.16 -0.46
C SER A 245 5.70 -7.48 -0.80
N CYS A 246 4.89 -7.07 0.18
CA CYS A 246 3.63 -6.34 -0.07
C CYS A 246 3.66 -4.94 0.54
N PHE A 247 3.14 -3.96 -0.21
CA PHE A 247 3.03 -2.55 0.18
C PHE A 247 1.60 -2.08 0.10
N TYR A 248 1.17 -1.29 1.09
CA TYR A 248 0.01 -0.41 0.92
C TYR A 248 0.48 1.02 0.74
N LEU A 249 0.25 1.55 -0.47
CA LEU A 249 0.49 2.93 -0.82
C LEU A 249 -0.81 3.73 -0.65
N GLN A 250 -0.66 4.93 -0.15
CA GLN A 250 -1.70 5.91 -0.29
C GLN A 250 -1.40 6.80 -1.51
N SER A 251 -2.05 6.53 -2.64
CA SER A 251 -1.95 7.34 -3.85
C SER A 251 -3.13 8.30 -4.01
N ARG A 252 -2.85 9.45 -4.66
CA ARG A 252 -3.79 10.53 -4.95
C ARG A 252 -5.07 10.04 -5.64
N CYS A 253 -6.17 10.73 -5.34
CA CYS A 253 -7.28 10.85 -6.28
C CYS A 253 -6.75 11.51 -7.56
N CYS A 254 -6.91 10.82 -8.70
CA CYS A 254 -7.11 11.52 -9.96
C CYS A 254 -8.48 12.18 -9.91
#